data_AF-A0A0S9DS75-F1
#
_entry.id   AF-A0A0S9DS75-F1
#
_cell.length_a   1.000
_cell.length_b   1.000
_cell.length_c   1.000
_cell.angle_alpha   90.00
_cell.angle_beta   90.00
_cell.angle_gamma   90.00
#
_symmetry.space_group_name_H-M   'P 1'
#
loop_
_entity.id
_entity.type
_entity.pdbx_description
1 polymer ?
#
loop_
_entity_poly.entity_id
_entity_poly.type
_entity_poly.pdbx_seq_one_letter_code
_entity_poly.pdbx_strand_id
1 'polypeptide(L)'
;MGFWQNLRDSVTGRTAEREYEFELPPAPTSADILSSIADVQADTAGKVPPIVTARINRIANTVAVMVPRLDQLGGGSAQAHTVVSTATSYLPEAVGGYLRLPRDFADRRAVYKGKTSLMLLCDQLDLLGATLDKISDAVSRADAAALVAHGQFLAEKFQTSTSLTLPSEPLS
;
A
#
# COMPACT_ATOMS: atom_id res chain seq x y z
N MET A 1 15.15 -51.81 9.21
CA MET A 1 16.37 -51.69 10.03
C MET A 1 17.57 -51.58 9.10
N GLY A 2 18.43 -50.57 9.26
CA GLY A 2 19.75 -50.55 8.60
C GLY A 2 20.11 -49.36 7.67
N PHE A 3 19.41 -48.22 7.72
CA PHE A 3 19.72 -47.07 6.84
C PHE A 3 20.95 -46.24 7.24
N TRP A 4 21.60 -46.56 8.37
CA TRP A 4 22.66 -45.73 8.94
C TRP A 4 24.10 -46.15 8.61
N GLN A 5 24.32 -47.23 7.86
CA GLN A 5 25.68 -47.75 7.67
C GLN A 5 26.49 -47.04 6.55
N ASN A 6 25.85 -46.26 5.66
CA ASN A 6 26.54 -45.66 4.49
C ASN A 6 26.87 -44.16 4.65
N LEU A 7 26.63 -43.57 5.82
CA LEU A 7 26.82 -42.12 6.04
C LEU A 7 28.23 -41.71 6.52
N ARG A 8 29.19 -42.64 6.58
CA ARG A 8 30.50 -42.37 7.19
C ARG A 8 31.68 -42.23 6.21
N ASP A 9 31.46 -42.36 4.90
CA ASP A 9 32.54 -42.25 3.90
C ASP A 9 32.45 -41.03 2.96
N SER A 10 31.57 -40.06 3.23
CA SER A 10 31.55 -38.79 2.48
C SER A 10 32.38 -37.68 3.13
N VAL A 11 33.48 -38.02 3.81
CA VAL A 11 34.49 -37.05 4.26
C VAL A 11 35.55 -36.91 3.18
N THR A 12 35.19 -36.26 2.08
CA THR A 12 36.10 -35.47 1.21
C THR A 12 35.31 -35.03 -0.01
N GLY A 13 34.77 -33.82 0.05
CA GLY A 13 34.15 -33.18 -1.10
C GLY A 13 33.88 -31.73 -0.78
N ARG A 14 34.77 -30.85 -1.26
CA ARG A 14 34.59 -29.40 -1.32
C ARG A 14 33.15 -29.08 -1.73
N THR A 15 32.33 -28.62 -0.79
CA THR A 15 31.05 -27.99 -1.11
C THR A 15 31.35 -26.63 -1.70
N ALA A 16 31.31 -26.55 -3.03
CA ALA A 16 31.18 -25.29 -3.73
C ALA A 16 29.94 -24.58 -3.17
N GLU A 17 30.14 -23.41 -2.58
CA GLU A 17 29.08 -22.46 -2.26
C GLU A 17 28.37 -22.12 -3.56
N ARG A 18 27.18 -22.69 -3.76
CA ARG A 18 26.25 -22.17 -4.76
C ARG A 18 25.72 -20.87 -4.19
N GLU A 19 26.32 -19.75 -4.61
CA GLU A 19 25.67 -18.45 -4.55
C GLU A 19 24.33 -18.57 -5.27
N TYR A 20 23.25 -18.60 -4.49
CA TYR A 20 21.92 -18.37 -5.03
C TYR A 20 21.81 -16.87 -5.23
N GLU A 21 22.11 -16.41 -6.44
CA GLU A 21 21.80 -15.06 -6.89
C GLU A 21 20.27 -14.94 -6.97
N PHE A 22 19.68 -14.50 -5.87
CA PHE A 22 18.24 -14.27 -5.78
C PHE A 22 17.96 -12.93 -6.46
N GLU A 23 17.79 -12.94 -7.78
CA GLU A 23 17.28 -11.78 -8.51
C GLU A 23 15.86 -11.50 -7.99
N LEU A 24 15.74 -10.49 -7.12
CA LEU A 24 14.44 -10.05 -6.64
C LEU A 24 13.65 -9.51 -7.83
N PRO A 25 12.37 -9.88 -7.98
CA PRO A 25 11.53 -9.31 -9.02
C PRO A 25 11.50 -7.78 -8.88
N PRO A 26 11.39 -7.05 -10.00
CA PRO A 26 11.30 -5.59 -9.96
C PRO A 26 10.11 -5.16 -9.08
N ALA A 27 10.26 -4.01 -8.40
CA ALA A 27 9.19 -3.46 -7.59
C ALA A 27 7.93 -3.23 -8.45
N PRO A 28 6.72 -3.51 -7.93
CA PRO A 28 5.48 -3.30 -8.67
C PRO A 28 5.35 -1.87 -9.15
N THR A 29 5.00 -1.69 -10.42
CA THR A 29 4.75 -0.36 -11.00
C THR A 29 3.37 0.16 -10.61
N SER A 30 3.15 1.47 -10.79
CA SER A 30 1.82 2.09 -10.67
C SER A 30 0.75 1.39 -11.51
N ALA A 31 1.10 0.90 -12.70
CA ALA A 31 0.18 0.15 -13.56
C ALA A 31 -0.16 -1.21 -12.96
N ASP A 32 0.82 -1.92 -12.41
CA ASP A 32 0.61 -3.23 -11.77
C ASP A 32 -0.29 -3.11 -10.54
N ILE A 33 -0.11 -2.04 -9.75
CA ILE A 33 -0.93 -1.74 -8.57
C ILE A 33 -2.40 -1.54 -8.98
N LEU A 34 -2.64 -0.71 -9.99
CA LEU A 34 -4.00 -0.43 -10.47
C LEU A 34 -4.64 -1.65 -11.15
N SER A 35 -3.86 -2.44 -11.90
CA SER A 35 -4.33 -3.69 -12.50
C SER A 35 -4.76 -4.68 -11.42
N SER A 36 -3.97 -4.84 -10.36
CA SER A 36 -4.29 -5.77 -9.28
C SER A 36 -5.60 -5.41 -8.57
N ILE A 37 -5.87 -4.12 -8.35
CA ILE A 37 -7.16 -3.66 -7.82
C ILE A 37 -8.31 -3.97 -8.79
N ALA A 38 -8.11 -3.72 -10.08
CA ALA A 38 -9.12 -3.98 -11.10
C ALA A 38 -9.46 -5.49 -11.19
N ASP A 39 -8.44 -6.35 -11.08
CA ASP A 39 -8.61 -7.81 -11.06
C ASP A 39 -9.46 -8.25 -9.85
N VAL A 40 -9.19 -7.70 -8.67
CA VAL A 40 -10.01 -7.97 -7.47
C VAL A 40 -11.46 -7.53 -7.67
N GLN A 41 -11.70 -6.36 -8.27
CA GLN A 41 -13.05 -5.89 -8.57
C GLN A 41 -13.76 -6.80 -9.58
N ALA A 42 -13.07 -7.24 -10.62
CA ALA A 42 -13.61 -8.16 -11.63
C ALA A 42 -13.93 -9.54 -11.01
N ASP A 43 -13.03 -10.07 -10.19
CA ASP A 43 -13.19 -11.37 -9.56
C ASP A 43 -14.37 -11.42 -8.59
N THR A 44 -14.68 -10.30 -7.94
CA THR A 44 -15.76 -10.18 -6.95
C THR A 44 -17.10 -9.77 -7.55
N ALA A 45 -17.13 -9.28 -8.79
CA ALA A 45 -18.34 -8.84 -9.46
C ALA A 45 -19.42 -9.93 -9.46
N GLY A 46 -20.57 -9.64 -8.84
CA GLY A 46 -21.71 -10.56 -8.73
C GLY A 46 -21.49 -11.78 -7.82
N LYS A 47 -20.30 -11.94 -7.22
CA LYS A 47 -19.95 -13.09 -6.37
C LYS A 47 -19.94 -12.77 -4.88
N VAL A 48 -19.91 -11.50 -4.51
CA VAL A 48 -19.86 -11.06 -3.10
C VAL A 48 -21.08 -10.19 -2.74
N PRO A 49 -21.49 -10.15 -1.46
CA PRO A 49 -22.55 -9.26 -1.02
C PRO A 49 -22.21 -7.77 -1.26
N PRO A 50 -23.21 -6.89 -1.46
CA PRO A 50 -22.98 -5.46 -1.74
C PRO A 50 -22.11 -4.74 -0.72
N ILE A 51 -22.19 -5.16 0.55
CA ILE A 51 -21.43 -4.59 1.66
C ILE A 51 -19.91 -4.84 1.52
N VAL A 52 -19.52 -5.94 0.88
CA VAL A 52 -18.13 -6.27 0.54
C VAL A 52 -17.69 -5.46 -0.67
N THR A 53 -18.50 -5.43 -1.73
CA THR A 53 -18.23 -4.62 -2.95
C THR A 53 -17.99 -3.15 -2.61
N ALA A 54 -18.82 -2.57 -1.74
CA ALA A 54 -18.67 -1.17 -1.32
C ALA A 54 -17.31 -0.89 -0.65
N ARG A 55 -16.82 -1.83 0.17
CA ARG A 55 -15.52 -1.70 0.86
C ARG A 55 -14.34 -1.86 -0.10
N ILE A 56 -14.42 -2.82 -1.01
CA ILE A 56 -13.42 -2.99 -2.07
C ILE A 56 -13.33 -1.72 -2.91
N ASN A 57 -14.47 -1.14 -3.31
CA ASN A 57 -14.50 0.10 -4.08
C ASN A 57 -13.94 1.30 -3.30
N ARG A 58 -14.18 1.38 -1.99
CA ARG A 58 -13.54 2.41 -1.13
C ARG A 58 -12.01 2.28 -1.18
N ILE A 59 -11.50 1.07 -0.95
CA ILE A 59 -10.05 0.80 -1.00
C ILE A 59 -9.49 1.15 -2.38
N ALA A 60 -10.16 0.72 -3.45
CA ALA A 60 -9.76 0.99 -4.83
C ALA A 60 -9.66 2.50 -5.11
N ASN A 61 -10.66 3.28 -4.67
CA ASN A 61 -10.65 4.73 -4.82
C ASN A 61 -9.49 5.39 -4.06
N THR A 62 -9.25 4.98 -2.82
CA THR A 62 -8.13 5.52 -2.03
C THR A 62 -6.78 5.18 -2.67
N VAL A 63 -6.59 3.94 -3.12
CA VAL A 63 -5.36 3.52 -3.84
C VAL A 63 -5.18 4.34 -5.12
N ALA A 64 -6.23 4.52 -5.93
CA ALA A 64 -6.14 5.28 -7.18
C ALA A 64 -5.71 6.75 -6.96
N VAL A 65 -6.13 7.37 -5.86
CA VAL A 65 -5.69 8.72 -5.47
C VAL A 65 -4.22 8.74 -5.05
N MET A 66 -3.76 7.68 -4.40
CA MET A 66 -2.42 7.60 -3.82
C MET A 66 -1.33 7.18 -4.81
N VAL A 67 -1.67 6.32 -5.79
CA VAL A 67 -0.71 5.78 -6.77
C VAL A 67 0.13 6.86 -7.45
N PRO A 68 -0.44 7.97 -7.97
CA PRO A 68 0.35 9.05 -8.58
C PRO A 68 1.30 9.76 -7.61
N ARG A 69 1.08 9.64 -6.30
CA ARG A 69 1.85 10.30 -5.23
C ARG A 69 2.86 9.37 -4.56
N LEU A 70 2.99 8.11 -5.00
CA LEU A 70 3.91 7.14 -4.40
C LEU A 70 5.37 7.61 -4.42
N ASP A 71 5.78 8.34 -5.45
CA ASP A 71 7.14 8.91 -5.51
C ASP A 71 7.34 10.00 -4.46
N GLN A 72 6.30 10.78 -4.16
CA GLN A 72 6.32 11.86 -3.16
C GLN A 72 6.35 11.32 -1.72
N LEU A 73 5.82 10.11 -1.51
CA LEU A 73 5.96 9.37 -0.26
C LEU A 73 7.41 8.96 0.03
N GLY A 74 8.33 9.13 -0.92
CA GLY A 74 9.71 8.67 -0.87
C GLY A 74 9.79 7.22 -1.30
N GLY A 75 10.48 6.95 -2.41
CA GLY A 75 10.72 5.59 -2.91
C GLY A 75 11.30 4.71 -1.80
N GLY A 76 10.54 3.71 -1.34
CA GLY A 76 10.93 2.81 -0.25
C GLY A 76 10.43 3.21 1.15
N SER A 77 9.59 4.22 1.30
CA SER A 77 8.98 4.52 2.60
C SER A 77 8.00 3.43 3.04
N ALA A 78 7.86 3.25 4.36
CA ALA A 78 6.93 2.27 4.94
C ALA A 78 5.48 2.52 4.49
N GLN A 79 5.12 3.78 4.25
CA GLN A 79 3.80 4.19 3.78
C GLN A 79 3.58 3.79 2.32
N ALA A 80 4.55 4.09 1.44
CA ALA A 80 4.50 3.64 0.05
C ALA A 80 4.43 2.11 -0.03
N HIS A 81 5.26 1.41 0.75
CA HIS A 81 5.23 -0.05 0.82
C HIS A 81 3.85 -0.57 1.27
N THR A 82 3.25 0.03 2.30
CA THR A 82 1.92 -0.37 2.78
C THR A 82 0.86 -0.25 1.69
N VAL A 83 0.89 0.81 0.88
CA VAL A 83 -0.06 1.03 -0.23
C VAL A 83 0.12 -0.03 -1.29
N VAL A 84 1.37 -0.25 -1.72
CA VAL A 84 1.73 -1.26 -2.73
C VAL A 84 1.27 -2.65 -2.25
N SER A 85 1.69 -3.07 -1.06
CA SER A 85 1.34 -4.39 -0.50
C SER A 85 -0.16 -4.56 -0.26
N THR A 86 -0.88 -3.49 0.10
CA THR A 86 -2.34 -3.56 0.24
C THR A 86 -3.00 -3.92 -1.08
N ALA A 87 -2.58 -3.25 -2.16
CA ALA A 87 -3.16 -3.48 -3.48
C ALA A 87 -2.74 -4.83 -4.08
N THR A 88 -1.46 -5.21 -3.97
CA THR A 88 -0.91 -6.36 -4.69
C THR A 88 -0.89 -7.66 -3.89
N SER A 89 -1.11 -7.62 -2.58
CA SER A 89 -1.03 -8.80 -1.73
C SER A 89 -2.19 -8.92 -0.75
N TYR A 90 -2.38 -7.93 0.14
CA TYR A 90 -3.30 -8.08 1.27
C TYR A 90 -4.78 -8.11 0.84
N LEU A 91 -5.19 -7.19 -0.03
CA LEU A 91 -6.56 -7.17 -0.54
C LEU A 91 -6.87 -8.41 -1.39
N PRO A 92 -6.06 -8.79 -2.41
CA PRO A 92 -6.26 -10.01 -3.18
C PRO A 92 -6.32 -11.26 -2.30
N GLU A 93 -5.44 -11.38 -1.30
CA GLU A 93 -5.40 -12.53 -0.40
C GLU A 93 -6.67 -12.65 0.46
N ALA A 94 -7.09 -11.55 1.09
CA ALA A 94 -8.30 -11.51 1.92
C ALA A 94 -9.55 -11.89 1.12
N VAL A 95 -9.70 -11.28 -0.06
CA VAL A 95 -10.83 -11.56 -0.97
C VAL A 95 -10.76 -13.00 -1.47
N GLY A 96 -9.61 -13.45 -1.96
CA GLY A 96 -9.41 -14.81 -2.46
C GLY A 96 -9.69 -15.86 -1.39
N GLY A 97 -9.29 -15.61 -0.14
CA GLY A 97 -9.61 -16.46 1.01
C GLY A 97 -11.11 -16.65 1.21
N TYR A 98 -11.88 -15.57 1.12
CA TYR A 98 -13.33 -15.63 1.20
C TYR A 98 -13.98 -16.31 -0.03
N LEU A 99 -13.48 -16.05 -1.24
CA LEU A 99 -14.02 -16.64 -2.47
C LEU A 99 -13.79 -18.14 -2.57
N ARG A 100 -12.76 -18.70 -1.92
CA ARG A 100 -12.50 -20.15 -1.85
C ARG A 100 -13.48 -20.92 -0.98
N LEU A 101 -14.25 -20.23 -0.12
CA LEU A 101 -15.19 -20.88 0.79
C LEU A 101 -16.55 -21.13 0.11
N PRO A 102 -17.23 -22.26 0.40
CA PRO A 102 -18.62 -22.44 0.01
C PRO A 102 -19.51 -21.33 0.61
N ARG A 103 -20.39 -20.72 -0.20
CA ARG A 103 -21.18 -19.53 0.20
C ARG A 103 -22.02 -19.74 1.45
N ASP A 104 -22.76 -20.85 1.51
CA ASP A 104 -23.57 -21.20 2.68
C ASP A 104 -22.72 -21.35 3.96
N PHE A 105 -21.46 -21.76 3.84
CA PHE A 105 -20.55 -21.86 4.97
C PHE A 105 -20.07 -20.48 5.40
N ALA A 106 -19.61 -19.67 4.45
CA ALA A 106 -19.01 -18.36 4.69
C ALA A 106 -19.97 -17.37 5.38
N ASP A 107 -21.26 -17.47 5.07
CA ASP A 107 -22.28 -16.52 5.53
C ASP A 107 -22.94 -16.94 6.85
N ARG A 108 -23.03 -18.24 7.14
CA ARG A 108 -23.86 -18.76 8.24
C ARG A 108 -23.10 -19.38 9.39
N ARG A 109 -21.87 -19.84 9.17
CA ARG A 109 -21.11 -20.55 10.21
C ARG A 109 -20.13 -19.62 10.89
N ALA A 110 -20.18 -19.59 12.22
CA ALA A 110 -19.16 -18.95 13.01
C ALA A 110 -17.84 -19.72 12.87
N VAL A 111 -16.78 -19.00 12.53
CA VAL A 111 -15.44 -19.56 12.27
C VAL A 111 -14.40 -19.07 13.28
N TYR A 112 -14.59 -17.88 13.85
CA TYR A 112 -13.67 -17.33 14.84
C TYR A 112 -14.38 -16.36 15.79
N LYS A 113 -14.30 -16.62 17.10
CA LYS A 113 -14.91 -15.77 18.14
C LYS A 113 -16.39 -15.42 17.86
N GLY A 114 -17.15 -16.38 17.33
CA GLY A 114 -18.57 -16.16 16.98
C GLY A 114 -18.82 -15.41 15.66
N LYS A 115 -17.79 -14.91 14.98
CA LYS A 115 -17.90 -14.23 13.69
C LYS A 115 -17.90 -15.21 12.52
N THR A 116 -18.69 -14.91 11.50
CA THR A 116 -18.68 -15.63 10.22
C THR A 116 -17.52 -15.18 9.34
N SER A 117 -17.19 -15.95 8.30
CA SER A 117 -16.13 -15.57 7.35
C SER A 117 -16.44 -14.24 6.65
N LEU A 118 -17.72 -13.98 6.37
CA LEU A 118 -18.17 -12.69 5.84
C LEU A 118 -17.86 -11.53 6.80
N MET A 119 -18.16 -11.69 8.10
CA MET A 119 -17.87 -10.66 9.10
C MET A 119 -16.37 -10.39 9.22
N LEU A 120 -15.55 -11.45 9.21
CA LEU A 120 -14.10 -11.32 9.25
C LEU A 120 -13.55 -10.60 8.03
N LEU A 121 -14.07 -10.89 6.83
CA LEU A 121 -13.68 -10.18 5.62
C LEU A 121 -14.04 -8.69 5.74
N CYS A 122 -15.24 -8.36 6.20
CA CYS A 122 -15.63 -6.96 6.39
C CYS A 122 -14.68 -6.24 7.36
N ASP A 123 -14.33 -6.86 8.49
CA ASP A 123 -13.38 -6.29 9.45
C ASP A 123 -12.00 -6.05 8.82
N GLN A 124 -11.51 -7.01 8.02
CA GLN A 124 -10.22 -6.90 7.32
C GLN A 124 -10.23 -5.76 6.30
N LEU A 125 -11.29 -5.66 5.48
CA LEU A 125 -11.43 -4.59 4.51
C LEU A 125 -11.57 -3.21 5.17
N ASP A 126 -12.29 -3.13 6.29
CA ASP A 126 -12.41 -1.89 7.07
C ASP A 126 -11.06 -1.46 7.66
N LEU A 127 -10.25 -2.41 8.14
CA LEU A 127 -8.88 -2.15 8.60
C LEU A 127 -7.98 -1.65 7.46
N LEU A 128 -8.02 -2.29 6.29
CA LEU A 128 -7.24 -1.87 5.12
C LEU A 128 -7.63 -0.47 4.68
N GLY A 129 -8.93 -0.20 4.52
CA GLY A 129 -9.45 1.10 4.14
C GLY A 129 -9.06 2.20 5.13
N ALA A 130 -9.26 1.98 6.43
CA ALA A 130 -8.89 2.96 7.46
C ALA A 130 -7.38 3.23 7.52
N THR A 131 -6.55 2.24 7.20
CA THR A 131 -5.09 2.41 7.15
C THR A 131 -4.69 3.27 5.96
N LEU A 132 -5.22 2.97 4.76
CA LEU A 132 -4.95 3.78 3.56
C LEU A 132 -5.46 5.21 3.71
N ASP A 133 -6.63 5.41 4.31
CA ASP A 133 -7.19 6.75 4.53
C ASP A 133 -6.27 7.60 5.43
N LYS A 134 -5.69 7.01 6.50
CA LYS A 134 -4.72 7.70 7.35
C LYS A 134 -3.47 8.12 6.59
N ILE A 135 -2.96 7.25 5.71
CA ILE A 135 -1.78 7.57 4.90
C ILE A 135 -2.12 8.68 3.91
N SER A 136 -3.25 8.57 3.20
CA SER A 136 -3.72 9.58 2.24
C SER A 136 -3.89 10.97 2.88
N ASP A 137 -4.45 11.00 4.09
CA ASP A 137 -4.64 12.20 4.88
C ASP A 137 -3.31 12.78 5.39
N ALA A 138 -2.34 11.94 5.78
CA ALA A 138 -0.99 12.39 6.12
C ALA A 138 -0.24 13.01 4.94
N VAL A 139 -0.35 12.41 3.75
CA VAL A 139 0.23 12.95 2.50
C VAL A 139 -0.41 14.30 2.18
N SER A 140 -1.74 14.36 2.20
CA SER A 140 -2.47 15.60 1.89
C SER A 140 -2.13 16.74 2.86
N ARG A 141 -1.88 16.43 4.14
CA ARG A 141 -1.39 17.42 5.11
C ARG A 141 0.04 17.89 4.81
N ALA A 142 0.92 16.99 4.40
CA ALA A 142 2.29 17.36 4.02
C ALA A 142 2.29 18.30 2.80
N ASP A 143 1.47 17.98 1.79
CA ASP A 143 1.28 18.83 0.60
C ASP A 143 0.76 20.22 0.97
N ALA A 144 -0.26 20.28 1.84
CA ALA A 144 -0.82 21.55 2.30
C ALA A 144 0.20 22.39 3.08
N ALA A 145 1.02 21.76 3.95
CA ALA A 145 2.07 22.44 4.68
C ALA A 145 3.15 22.99 3.74
N ALA A 146 3.56 22.23 2.72
CA ALA A 146 4.51 22.67 1.72
C ALA A 146 3.99 23.89 0.93
N LEU A 147 2.69 23.89 0.58
CA LEU A 147 2.06 25.02 -0.10
C LEU A 147 2.07 26.30 0.76
N VAL A 148 1.77 26.18 2.06
CA VAL A 148 1.82 27.32 3.00
C VAL A 148 3.25 27.86 3.13
N ALA A 149 4.23 26.98 3.32
CA ALA A 149 5.64 27.38 3.43
C ALA A 149 6.13 28.10 2.16
N HIS A 150 5.74 27.61 0.98
CA HIS A 150 6.05 28.28 -0.29
C HIS A 150 5.43 29.69 -0.37
N GLY A 151 4.17 29.85 0.07
CA GLY A 151 3.51 31.16 0.11
C GLY A 151 4.20 32.16 1.05
N GLN A 152 4.63 31.70 2.23
CA GLN A 152 5.39 32.52 3.18
C GLN A 152 6.73 32.97 2.59
N PHE A 153 7.46 32.03 1.97
CA PHE A 153 8.72 32.34 1.28
C PHE A 153 8.54 33.40 0.19
N LEU A 154 7.49 33.30 -0.64
CA LEU A 154 7.21 34.30 -1.67
C LEU A 154 6.92 35.68 -1.04
N ALA A 155 6.13 35.74 0.02
CA ALA A 155 5.83 36.99 0.71
C ALA A 155 7.10 37.68 1.24
N GLU A 156 7.99 36.92 1.89
CA GLU A 156 9.28 37.42 2.40
C GLU A 156 10.18 37.93 1.27
N LYS A 157 10.28 37.18 0.17
CA LYS A 157 11.11 37.57 -0.98
C LYS A 157 10.67 38.88 -1.60
N PHE A 158 9.36 39.06 -1.84
CA PHE A 158 8.86 40.27 -2.49
C PHE A 158 8.75 41.47 -1.55
N GLN A 159 8.50 41.28 -0.26
CA GLN A 159 8.55 42.39 0.72
C GLN A 159 9.96 42.96 0.85
N THR A 160 10.99 42.12 0.83
CA THR A 160 12.39 42.55 0.87
C THR A 160 12.76 43.35 -0.39
N SER A 161 12.24 42.98 -1.56
CA SER A 161 12.49 43.70 -2.82
C SER A 161 11.80 45.07 -2.90
N THR A 162 10.63 45.25 -2.29
CA THR A 162 9.94 46.55 -2.26
C THR A 162 10.59 47.54 -1.28
N SER A 163 11.26 47.06 -0.24
CA SER A 163 11.89 47.93 0.78
C SER A 163 13.19 48.63 0.30
N LEU A 164 13.70 48.33 -0.89
CA LEU A 164 15.03 48.78 -1.35
C LEU A 164 15.02 50.01 -2.29
N THR A 165 13.89 50.69 -2.47
CA THR A 165 13.82 51.89 -3.34
C THR A 165 13.03 53.02 -2.71
N LEU A 166 13.69 53.86 -1.92
CA LEU A 166 13.34 55.28 -1.77
C LEU A 166 14.64 56.09 -1.81
N PRO A 167 14.94 56.80 -2.92
CA PRO A 167 15.97 57.82 -2.90
C PRO A 167 15.47 58.96 -2.00
N SER A 168 16.16 59.17 -0.88
CA SER A 168 16.01 60.39 -0.07
C SER A 168 16.62 61.55 -0.84
N GLU A 169 15.79 62.34 -1.53
CA GLU A 169 16.17 63.64 -2.07
C GLU A 169 16.49 64.60 -0.90
N PRO A 170 17.68 65.21 -0.83
CA PRO A 170 17.95 66.25 0.15
C PRO A 170 17.29 67.56 -0.29
N LEU A 171 16.45 68.11 0.58
CA LEU A 171 15.90 69.47 0.46
C LEU A 171 17.04 70.49 0.49
N SER A 172 17.15 71.34 -0.54
CA SER A 172 17.93 72.59 -0.55
C SER A 172 17.31 73.57 -1.52
#